data_AF-A0A9P7FMR1-F1
#
_entry.id   AF-A0A9P7FMR1-F1
#
_cell.length_a   1.000
_cell.length_b   1.000
_cell.length_c   1.000
_cell.angle_alpha   90.00
_cell.angle_beta   90.00
_cell.angle_gamma   90.00
#
_symmetry.space_group_name_H-M   'P 1'
#
loop_
_entity.id
_entity.type
_entity.pdbx_description
1 polymer ?
#
loop_
_entity_poly.entity_id
_entity_poly.type
_entity_poly.pdbx_seq_one_letter_code
_entity_poly.pdbx_strand_id
1 'polypeptide(L)'
;MSVAQETQKAYTTRSRAKDHDAILVQKALMSPEVDLLWKSAIRGVWKAIYVIDVIADFATYEPADEDAVEAVNYGSGAPPDFKLDFGKGWTSSQWNKLILQKIYKDLLESRQSHGGWNLPDVSEDYVMSMLRGQLKRSREAWAEMQPRFSFETVDFEGEEDTVK
;
A
#
# COMPACT_ATOMS: atom_id res chain seq x y z
N MET A 1 -7.72 -10.12 -23.57
CA MET A 1 -7.66 -9.77 -22.13
C MET A 1 -8.10 -10.98 -21.33
N SER A 2 -7.35 -11.36 -20.29
CA SER A 2 -7.63 -12.57 -19.49
C SER A 2 -8.68 -12.30 -18.39
N VAL A 3 -9.52 -13.29 -18.06
CA VAL A 3 -10.54 -13.25 -17.00
C VAL A 3 -9.94 -12.83 -15.63
N ALA A 4 -8.68 -13.18 -15.38
CA ALA A 4 -7.95 -12.76 -14.18
C ALA A 4 -7.70 -11.24 -14.11
N GLN A 5 -7.50 -10.57 -15.25
CA GLN A 5 -7.29 -9.12 -15.31
C GLN A 5 -8.60 -8.36 -15.06
N GLU A 6 -9.73 -8.90 -15.51
CA GLU A 6 -11.05 -8.27 -15.39
C GLU A 6 -11.61 -8.38 -13.97
N THR A 7 -11.45 -9.53 -13.34
CA THR A 7 -11.80 -9.76 -11.92
C THR A 7 -10.95 -8.89 -10.98
N GLN A 8 -9.65 -8.75 -11.24
CA GLN A 8 -8.78 -7.89 -10.44
C GLN A 8 -9.12 -6.39 -10.59
N LYS A 9 -9.51 -5.96 -11.79
CA LYS A 9 -9.98 -4.58 -12.04
C LYS A 9 -11.32 -4.27 -11.36
N ALA A 10 -12.26 -5.21 -11.38
CA ALA A 10 -13.55 -5.04 -10.69
C ALA A 10 -13.40 -4.98 -9.15
N TYR A 11 -12.56 -5.86 -8.59
CA TYR A 11 -12.29 -5.89 -7.14
C TYR A 11 -11.63 -4.60 -6.64
N THR A 12 -10.61 -4.11 -7.36
CA THR A 12 -9.90 -2.87 -7.00
C THR A 12 -10.82 -1.65 -7.06
N THR A 13 -11.72 -1.58 -8.04
CA THR A 13 -12.69 -0.48 -8.16
C THR A 13 -13.68 -0.49 -7.00
N ARG A 14 -14.19 -1.66 -6.62
CA ARG A 14 -15.14 -1.81 -5.51
C ARG A 14 -14.49 -1.52 -4.15
N SER A 15 -13.26 -1.99 -3.94
CA SER A 15 -12.51 -1.70 -2.71
C SER A 15 -12.25 -0.20 -2.55
N ARG A 16 -11.91 0.49 -3.64
CA ARG A 16 -11.65 1.94 -3.62
C ARG A 16 -12.89 2.76 -3.30
N ALA A 17 -14.05 2.38 -3.84
CA ALA A 17 -15.32 3.02 -3.50
C ALA A 17 -15.64 2.84 -2.01
N LYS A 18 -15.51 1.61 -1.49
CA LYS A 18 -15.68 1.33 -0.05
C LYS A 18 -14.75 2.19 0.80
N ASP A 19 -13.46 2.27 0.43
CA ASP A 19 -12.48 3.05 1.19
C ASP A 19 -12.83 4.54 1.21
N HIS A 20 -13.23 5.08 0.07
CA HIS A 20 -13.65 6.47 -0.05
C HIS A 20 -14.90 6.76 0.78
N ASP A 21 -15.89 5.88 0.73
CA ASP A 21 -17.14 6.03 1.47
C ASP A 21 -16.92 5.96 2.98
N ALA A 22 -16.08 5.02 3.45
CA ALA A 22 -15.69 4.94 4.86
C ALA A 22 -15.07 6.25 5.37
N ILE A 23 -14.19 6.84 4.56
CA ILE A 23 -13.57 8.13 4.88
C ILE A 23 -14.61 9.25 4.94
N LEU A 24 -15.53 9.33 3.97
CA LEU A 24 -16.56 10.37 3.94
C LEU A 24 -17.55 10.24 5.11
N VAL A 25 -18.02 9.03 5.38
CA VAL A 25 -18.94 8.75 6.49
C VAL A 25 -18.29 9.16 7.81
N GLN A 26 -17.04 8.75 8.05
CA GLN A 26 -16.37 9.08 9.29
C GLN A 26 -16.10 10.59 9.43
N LYS A 27 -15.71 11.27 8.35
CA LYS A 27 -15.50 12.72 8.35
C LYS A 27 -16.77 13.51 8.66
N ALA A 28 -17.94 13.03 8.25
CA ALA A 28 -19.21 13.68 8.57
C ALA A 28 -19.53 13.61 10.09
N LEU A 29 -18.88 12.72 10.83
CA LEU A 29 -19.09 12.50 12.26
C LEU A 29 -18.05 13.20 13.16
N MET A 30 -17.09 13.93 12.58
CA MET A 30 -16.01 14.57 13.35
C MET A 30 -15.66 15.95 12.83
N SER A 31 -14.99 16.76 13.68
CA SER A 31 -14.46 18.04 13.23
C SER A 31 -13.26 17.84 12.29
N PRO A 32 -12.97 18.81 11.40
CA PRO A 32 -11.76 18.79 10.58
C PRO A 32 -10.46 18.68 11.39
N GLU A 33 -10.43 19.27 12.59
CA GLU A 33 -9.28 19.21 13.50
C GLU A 33 -9.03 17.78 13.99
N VAL A 34 -10.09 17.07 14.38
CA VAL A 34 -10.01 15.66 14.79
C VAL A 34 -9.55 14.78 13.62
N ASP A 35 -10.08 14.99 12.41
CA ASP A 35 -9.63 14.28 11.20
C ASP A 35 -8.13 14.52 10.93
N LEU A 36 -7.65 15.74 11.12
CA LEU A 36 -6.22 16.08 10.97
C LEU A 36 -5.35 15.41 12.03
N LEU A 37 -5.80 15.34 13.28
CA LEU A 37 -5.07 14.67 14.35
C LEU A 37 -4.96 13.17 14.10
N TRP A 38 -6.05 12.51 13.68
CA TRP A 38 -6.04 11.11 13.28
C TRP A 38 -5.11 10.84 12.10
N LYS A 39 -5.18 11.69 11.05
CA LYS A 39 -4.24 11.63 9.92
C LYS A 39 -2.78 11.75 10.35
N SER A 40 -2.51 12.67 11.28
CA SER A 40 -1.17 12.91 11.83
C SER A 40 -0.68 11.69 12.59
N ALA A 41 -1.52 11.12 13.47
CA ALA A 41 -1.18 9.92 14.24
C ALA A 41 -0.89 8.71 13.34
N ILE A 42 -1.77 8.43 12.36
CA ILE A 42 -1.57 7.34 11.40
C ILE A 42 -0.28 7.54 10.59
N ARG A 43 -0.01 8.78 10.16
CA ARG A 43 1.23 9.12 9.45
C ARG A 43 2.45 8.94 10.36
N GLY A 44 2.37 9.35 11.63
CA GLY A 44 3.44 9.22 12.61
C GLY A 44 3.82 7.75 12.83
N VAL A 45 2.83 6.88 13.03
CA VAL A 45 3.05 5.43 13.14
C VAL A 45 3.68 4.87 11.86
N TRP A 46 3.16 5.25 10.70
CA TRP A 46 3.71 4.82 9.41
C TRP A 46 5.19 5.21 9.26
N LYS A 47 5.53 6.47 9.59
CA LYS A 47 6.91 6.96 9.56
C LYS A 47 7.83 6.20 10.51
N ALA A 48 7.36 5.94 11.73
CA ALA A 48 8.13 5.22 12.74
C ALA A 48 8.45 3.79 12.31
N ILE A 49 7.48 3.08 11.73
CA ILE A 49 7.65 1.69 11.28
C ILE A 49 8.65 1.58 10.13
N TYR A 50 8.57 2.48 9.15
CA TYR A 50 9.41 2.43 7.95
C TYR A 50 10.67 3.27 8.02
N VAL A 51 10.88 3.99 9.12
CA VAL A 51 12.03 4.90 9.34
C VAL A 51 12.16 5.90 8.18
N ILE A 52 11.06 6.59 7.89
CA ILE A 52 10.98 7.59 6.83
C ILE A 52 10.50 8.93 7.37
N ASP A 53 10.95 10.01 6.75
CA ASP A 53 10.51 11.37 7.07
C ASP A 53 9.43 11.84 6.11
N VAL A 54 9.50 11.46 4.84
CA VAL A 54 8.53 11.80 3.81
C VAL A 54 8.19 10.58 2.95
N ILE A 55 7.03 10.62 2.28
CA ILE A 55 6.62 9.53 1.39
C ILE A 55 7.64 9.30 0.26
N ALA A 56 8.33 10.35 -0.19
CA ALA A 56 9.35 10.24 -1.23
C ALA A 56 10.55 9.35 -0.82
N ASP A 57 10.78 9.14 0.47
CA ASP A 57 11.87 8.27 0.95
C ASP A 57 11.65 6.80 0.56
N PHE A 58 10.40 6.42 0.24
CA PHE A 58 10.10 5.10 -0.34
C PHE A 58 10.76 4.85 -1.71
N ALA A 59 11.33 5.87 -2.34
CA ALA A 59 12.19 5.75 -3.51
C ALA A 59 13.29 4.69 -3.36
N THR A 60 13.86 4.58 -2.15
CA THR A 60 14.96 3.66 -1.83
C THR A 60 14.52 2.43 -1.05
N TYR A 61 13.20 2.26 -0.89
CA TYR A 61 12.63 1.18 -0.12
C TYR A 61 12.87 -0.17 -0.77
N GLU A 62 13.24 -1.16 0.04
CA GLU A 62 13.36 -2.56 -0.36
C GLU A 62 12.03 -3.29 -0.05
N PRO A 63 11.26 -3.71 -1.07
CA PRO A 63 10.03 -4.45 -0.85
C PRO A 63 10.28 -5.84 -0.26
N ALA A 64 9.19 -6.50 0.16
CA ALA A 64 9.22 -7.90 0.53
C ALA A 64 9.64 -8.79 -0.66
N ASP A 65 10.30 -9.90 -0.33
CA ASP A 65 10.70 -10.93 -1.29
C ASP A 65 9.47 -11.60 -1.95
N GLU A 66 9.51 -11.79 -3.27
CA GLU A 66 8.34 -12.24 -4.04
C GLU A 66 7.95 -13.68 -3.69
N ASP A 67 8.92 -14.58 -3.48
CA ASP A 67 8.67 -15.98 -3.12
C ASP A 67 8.03 -16.07 -1.74
N ALA A 68 8.49 -15.26 -0.79
CA ALA A 68 7.89 -15.16 0.55
C ALA A 68 6.46 -14.60 0.51
N VAL A 69 6.23 -13.56 -0.30
CA VAL A 69 4.90 -12.98 -0.51
C VAL A 69 3.95 -14.01 -1.13
N GLU A 70 4.41 -14.75 -2.12
CA GLU A 70 3.65 -15.81 -2.78
C GLU A 70 3.26 -16.91 -1.79
N ALA A 71 4.22 -17.39 -0.98
CA ALA A 71 3.96 -18.41 0.04
C ALA A 71 2.82 -18.01 1.00
N VAL A 72 2.83 -16.77 1.50
CA VAL A 72 1.76 -16.25 2.38
C VAL A 72 0.44 -16.08 1.63
N ASN A 73 0.48 -15.60 0.38
CA ASN A 73 -0.71 -15.43 -0.44
C ASN A 73 -1.42 -16.78 -0.72
N TYR A 74 -0.67 -17.89 -0.80
CA TYR A 74 -1.22 -19.24 -0.92
C TYR A 74 -1.54 -19.92 0.42
N GLY A 75 -1.50 -19.17 1.53
CA GLY A 75 -1.97 -19.63 2.84
C GLY A 75 -0.88 -20.20 3.76
N SER A 76 0.40 -20.05 3.41
CA SER A 76 1.50 -20.47 4.26
C SER A 76 1.98 -19.32 5.16
N GLY A 77 1.54 -19.34 6.42
CA GLY A 77 2.11 -18.49 7.47
C GLY A 77 1.65 -17.03 7.49
N ALA A 78 2.47 -16.18 8.09
CA ALA A 78 2.24 -14.74 8.24
C ALA A 78 3.53 -13.98 7.89
N PRO A 79 3.45 -12.71 7.48
CA PRO A 79 4.62 -11.88 7.25
C PRO A 79 5.52 -11.86 8.50
N PRO A 80 6.83 -12.14 8.36
CA PRO A 80 7.74 -12.18 9.49
C PRO A 80 8.02 -10.77 10.04
N ASP A 81 7.91 -9.75 9.19
CA ASP A 81 8.21 -8.36 9.50
C ASP A 81 7.15 -7.41 8.92
N PHE A 82 7.47 -6.11 8.90
CA PHE A 82 6.63 -5.07 8.32
C PHE A 82 6.99 -4.75 6.86
N LYS A 83 7.78 -5.56 6.15
CA LYS A 83 8.15 -5.23 4.76
C LYS A 83 6.94 -5.25 3.85
N LEU A 84 6.72 -4.20 3.07
CA LEU A 84 5.57 -4.09 2.17
C LEU A 84 5.82 -4.82 0.86
N ASP A 85 4.79 -5.48 0.35
CA ASP A 85 4.75 -6.00 -1.01
C ASP A 85 4.40 -4.85 -1.97
N PHE A 86 5.31 -4.52 -2.90
CA PHE A 86 5.07 -3.57 -4.00
C PHE A 86 5.01 -4.25 -5.38
N GLY A 87 4.99 -5.58 -5.40
CA GLY A 87 4.89 -6.40 -6.59
C GLY A 87 3.52 -6.31 -7.28
N LYS A 88 3.31 -7.21 -8.24
CA LYS A 88 2.08 -7.22 -9.03
C LYS A 88 0.89 -7.64 -8.16
N GLY A 89 -0.14 -6.81 -8.11
CA GLY A 89 -1.34 -7.11 -7.31
C GLY A 89 -1.22 -6.78 -5.82
N TRP A 90 -0.24 -5.95 -5.44
CA TRP A 90 -0.02 -5.47 -4.07
C TRP A 90 -1.28 -4.98 -3.34
N THR A 91 -2.28 -4.46 -4.06
CA THR A 91 -3.56 -4.00 -3.49
C THR A 91 -4.42 -5.14 -2.94
N SER A 92 -4.35 -6.30 -3.56
CA SER A 92 -5.12 -7.51 -3.19
C SER A 92 -4.32 -8.51 -2.36
N SER A 93 -3.00 -8.30 -2.27
CA SER A 93 -2.03 -9.16 -1.58
C SER A 93 -2.44 -9.42 -0.14
N GLN A 94 -2.50 -10.70 0.25
CA GLN A 94 -2.78 -11.13 1.61
C GLN A 94 -1.66 -10.68 2.55
N TRP A 95 -0.42 -10.67 2.05
CA TRP A 95 0.74 -10.13 2.75
C TRP A 95 0.50 -8.70 3.25
N ASN A 96 0.15 -7.78 2.35
CA ASN A 96 -0.14 -6.39 2.72
C ASN A 96 -1.35 -6.29 3.64
N LYS A 97 -2.41 -7.07 3.42
CA LYS A 97 -3.58 -7.07 4.32
C LYS A 97 -3.19 -7.41 5.77
N LEU A 98 -2.37 -8.44 5.95
CA LEU A 98 -1.89 -8.87 7.27
C LEU A 98 -1.00 -7.79 7.91
N ILE A 99 -0.12 -7.16 7.14
CA ILE A 99 0.70 -6.05 7.63
C ILE A 99 -0.15 -4.87 8.07
N LEU A 100 -1.12 -4.43 7.25
CA LEU A 100 -1.98 -3.31 7.62
C LEU A 100 -2.81 -3.62 8.87
N GLN A 101 -3.26 -4.87 9.05
CA GLN A 101 -3.93 -5.31 10.27
C GLN A 101 -3.00 -5.28 11.49
N LYS A 102 -1.73 -5.66 11.33
CA LYS A 102 -0.72 -5.58 12.40
C LYS A 102 -0.47 -4.12 12.78
N ILE A 103 -0.26 -3.24 11.81
CA ILE A 103 -0.08 -1.79 12.04
C ILE A 103 -1.31 -1.20 12.75
N TYR A 104 -2.53 -1.60 12.35
CA TYR A 104 -3.75 -1.16 13.00
C TYR A 104 -3.79 -1.57 14.48
N LYS A 105 -3.44 -2.81 14.81
CA LYS A 105 -3.36 -3.29 16.20
C LYS A 105 -2.33 -2.50 17.01
N ASP A 106 -1.11 -2.35 16.49
CA ASP A 106 -0.04 -1.59 17.15
C ASP A 106 -0.45 -0.12 17.39
N LEU A 107 -1.17 0.47 16.42
CA LEU A 107 -1.70 1.83 16.54
C LEU A 107 -2.73 1.93 17.69
N LEU A 108 -3.63 0.96 17.82
CA LEU A 108 -4.62 0.92 18.90
C LEU A 108 -3.97 0.66 20.25
N GLU A 109 -2.99 -0.22 20.34
CA GLU A 109 -2.23 -0.50 21.56
C GLU A 109 -1.43 0.73 22.01
N SER A 110 -0.79 1.43 21.08
CA SER A 110 -0.13 2.71 21.34
C SER A 110 -1.14 3.76 21.84
N ARG A 111 -2.30 3.87 21.20
CA ARG A 111 -3.35 4.78 21.68
C ARG A 111 -3.80 4.45 23.09
N GLN A 112 -4.04 3.18 23.41
CA GLN A 112 -4.47 2.75 24.73
C GLN A 112 -3.42 3.02 25.81
N SER A 113 -2.16 2.69 25.53
CA SER A 113 -1.03 2.93 26.46
C SER A 113 -0.77 4.41 26.74
N HIS A 114 -1.13 5.32 25.82
CA HIS A 114 -1.02 6.76 25.99
C HIS A 114 -2.33 7.45 26.40
N GLY A 115 -3.28 6.72 27.00
CA GLY A 115 -4.51 7.30 27.55
C GLY A 115 -5.50 7.81 26.50
N GLY A 116 -5.52 7.20 25.30
CA GLY A 116 -6.50 7.50 24.26
C GLY A 116 -6.16 8.69 23.35
N TRP A 117 -4.97 9.30 23.52
CA TRP A 117 -4.51 10.51 22.80
C TRP A 117 -5.44 11.72 22.89
N ASN A 118 -6.44 11.70 23.79
CA ASN A 118 -7.54 12.66 23.82
C ASN A 118 -8.27 12.82 22.47
N LEU A 119 -8.28 11.77 21.64
CA LEU A 119 -9.00 11.75 20.37
C LEU A 119 -10.27 10.90 20.49
N PRO A 120 -11.40 11.33 19.88
CA PRO A 120 -12.59 10.50 19.82
C PRO A 120 -12.32 9.24 19.00
N ASP A 121 -13.05 8.18 19.30
CA ASP A 121 -12.97 6.92 18.56
C ASP A 121 -13.41 7.08 17.11
N VAL A 122 -12.79 6.29 16.24
CA VAL A 122 -13.12 6.21 14.80
C VAL A 122 -13.31 4.76 14.40
N SER A 123 -14.05 4.53 13.31
CA SER A 123 -14.27 3.20 12.78
C SER A 123 -12.96 2.54 12.32
N GLU A 124 -12.89 1.21 12.47
CA GLU A 124 -11.80 0.41 11.90
C GLU A 124 -11.67 0.65 10.39
N ASP A 125 -12.80 0.66 9.68
CA ASP A 125 -12.82 0.88 8.24
C ASP A 125 -12.17 2.22 7.87
N TYR A 126 -12.38 3.30 8.63
CA TYR A 126 -11.68 4.58 8.41
C TYR A 126 -10.16 4.44 8.55
N VAL A 127 -9.68 3.85 9.65
CA VAL A 127 -8.23 3.69 9.89
C VAL A 127 -7.59 2.81 8.81
N MET A 128 -8.25 1.70 8.47
CA MET A 128 -7.78 0.79 7.43
C MET A 128 -7.75 1.46 6.05
N SER A 129 -8.76 2.26 5.70
CA SER A 129 -8.74 3.04 4.44
C SER A 129 -7.62 4.08 4.41
N MET A 130 -7.34 4.71 5.55
CA MET A 130 -6.21 5.64 5.68
C MET A 130 -4.86 4.94 5.52
N LEU A 131 -4.68 3.76 6.13
CA LEU A 131 -3.50 2.92 5.99
C LEU A 131 -3.31 2.40 4.56
N ARG A 132 -4.37 1.94 3.88
CA ARG A 132 -4.34 1.61 2.44
C ARG A 132 -3.93 2.80 1.59
N GLY A 133 -4.36 4.00 1.98
CA GLY A 133 -3.95 5.25 1.35
C GLY A 133 -2.45 5.54 1.49
N GLN A 134 -1.84 5.22 2.65
CA GLN A 134 -0.39 5.31 2.82
C GLN A 134 0.33 4.30 1.94
N LEU A 135 -0.08 3.02 2.01
CA LEU A 135 0.47 1.94 1.19
C LEU A 135 0.51 2.33 -0.31
N LYS A 136 -0.61 2.87 -0.80
CA LYS A 136 -0.71 3.32 -2.20
C LYS A 136 0.32 4.38 -2.54
N ARG A 137 0.41 5.44 -1.73
CA ARG A 137 1.36 6.55 -1.97
C ARG A 137 2.81 6.09 -1.88
N SER A 138 3.11 5.22 -0.92
CA SER A 138 4.42 4.59 -0.77
C SER A 138 4.82 3.80 -2.01
N ARG A 139 3.90 2.97 -2.53
CA ARG A 139 4.13 2.21 -3.76
C ARG A 139 4.29 3.13 -4.96
N GLU A 140 3.51 4.21 -5.07
CA GLU A 140 3.62 5.19 -6.15
C GLU A 140 5.01 5.87 -6.14
N ALA A 141 5.48 6.31 -4.97
CA ALA A 141 6.81 6.90 -4.82
C ALA A 141 7.93 5.91 -5.16
N TRP A 142 7.80 4.64 -4.74
CA TRP A 142 8.74 3.59 -5.10
C TRP A 142 8.76 3.31 -6.60
N ALA A 143 7.58 3.19 -7.23
CA ALA A 143 7.44 2.86 -8.64
C ALA A 143 7.92 3.97 -9.57
N GLU A 144 7.91 5.23 -9.13
CA GLU A 144 8.43 6.37 -9.89
C GLU A 144 9.95 6.26 -10.10
N MET A 145 10.66 5.62 -9.18
CA MET A 145 12.12 5.49 -9.18
C MET A 145 12.62 4.18 -9.79
N GLN A 146 11.71 3.23 -10.08
CA GLN A 146 12.08 2.01 -10.76
C GLN A 146 12.41 2.30 -12.23
N PRO A 147 13.51 1.72 -12.78
CA PRO A 147 13.83 1.86 -14.19
C PRO A 147 12.61 1.47 -15.04
N ARG A 148 12.05 2.44 -15.77
CA ARG A 148 11.10 2.13 -16.82
C ARG A 148 11.92 1.51 -17.94
N PHE A 149 11.95 0.19 -18.02
CA PHE A 149 12.43 -0.47 -19.23
C PHE A 149 11.48 -0.09 -20.37
N SER A 150 11.75 1.03 -21.02
CA SER A 150 11.28 1.27 -22.37
C SER A 150 12.10 0.33 -23.24
N PHE A 151 11.47 -0.78 -23.66
CA PHE A 151 11.94 -1.47 -24.84
C PHE A 151 11.79 -0.50 -26.01
N GLU A 152 12.81 0.32 -26.26
CA GLU A 152 13.04 0.80 -27.61
C GLU A 152 13.25 -0.46 -28.44
N THR A 153 12.26 -0.77 -29.27
CA THR A 153 12.40 -1.72 -30.37
C THR A 153 13.51 -1.19 -31.25
N VAL A 154 14.73 -1.65 -31.01
CA VAL A 154 15.82 -1.51 -31.97
C VAL A 154 15.46 -2.42 -33.12
N ASP A 155 14.86 -1.84 -34.15
CA ASP A 155 14.67 -2.49 -35.44
C ASP A 155 16.06 -2.85 -35.97
N PHE A 156 16.42 -4.13 -35.87
CA PHE A 156 17.55 -4.68 -36.60
C PHE A 156 17.13 -4.80 -38.07
N GLU A 157 17.33 -3.73 -38.84
CA GLU A 157 17.41 -3.84 -40.30
C GLU A 157 18.65 -4.66 -40.63
N GLY A 158 18.43 -5.93 -40.99
CA GLY A 158 19.46 -6.77 -41.58
C GLY A 158 19.78 -6.27 -42.99
N GLU A 159 20.98 -5.72 -43.18
CA GLU A 159 21.61 -5.61 -44.50
C GLU A 159 21.85 -7.03 -45.04
N GLU A 160 21.01 -7.44 -45.98
CA GLU A 160 21.21 -8.64 -46.78
C GLU A 160 22.28 -8.32 -47.83
N ASP A 161 23.54 -8.64 -47.50
CA ASP A 161 24.69 -8.55 -48.40
C ASP A 161 24.48 -9.47 -49.61
N THR A 162 24.31 -8.87 -50.78
CA THR A 162 24.22 -9.57 -52.06
C THR A 162 25.62 -9.98 -52.51
N VAL A 163 25.92 -11.28 -52.43
CA VAL A 163 27.14 -11.85 -53.01
C VAL A 163 26.89 -12.25 -54.47
N LYS A 164 27.85 -11.85 -55.30
CA LYS A 164 27.93 -11.87 -56.77
C LYS A 164 27.76 -13.24 -57.44
#